data_AF-A0A347UA39-F1
#
_entry.id   AF-A0A347UA39-F1
#
_cell.length_a   1.000
_cell.length_b   1.000
_cell.length_c   1.000
_cell.angle_alpha   90.00
_cell.angle_beta   90.00
_cell.angle_gamma   90.00
#
_symmetry.space_group_name_H-M   'P 1'
#
loop_
_entity.id
_entity.type
_entity.pdbx_description
1 polymer ?
#
loop_
_entity_poly.entity_id
_entity_poly.type
_entity_poly.pdbx_seq_one_letter_code
_entity_poly.pdbx_strand_id
1 'polypeptide(L)'
;MFQVNILKAGSGDSILIRYKSGNSEKYILIDGGVGEIYTKEIKHIIAGLNQLDLIIVTHIDRDHIGGINKLLSSKNSIKLKEVIFNSANLIKKNNSNLISISDGINLVEHLKKQNIKVNDVPVIIGSKRIDNDFTVEFLSPSIESLIQLEKNWSEIEKEQKSTLMTSSKKIDNRNLDEIANDKFEEVNYKNDIANWSSLAFEVKYKDICILFLGDAKNSVIVNTLKNNGYSSNKKFKIDYIKLSHHGSKYNTSIEFLELVNCNHFIFSTNGTDQNPHIQTIARILCNKGRDVNQKIYLYFNYPREQYESKKVRLLTKEEEEKYNCECVFDKNIFELEE
;
A
#
# COMPACT_ATOMS: atom_id res chain seq x y z
N MET A 1 7.28 20.00 -10.15
CA MET A 1 5.95 19.36 -9.97
C MET A 1 6.07 17.89 -9.55
N PHE A 2 5.55 17.56 -8.36
CA PHE A 2 5.38 16.21 -7.83
C PHE A 2 4.05 16.16 -7.06
N GLN A 3 3.19 15.19 -7.38
CA GLN A 3 1.85 15.08 -6.80
C GLN A 3 1.54 13.61 -6.48
N VAL A 4 0.91 13.38 -5.33
CA VAL A 4 0.45 12.07 -4.88
C VAL A 4 -1.01 12.14 -4.46
N ASN A 5 -1.86 11.41 -5.18
CA ASN A 5 -3.29 11.34 -4.95
C ASN A 5 -3.66 9.93 -4.48
N ILE A 6 -4.13 9.82 -3.23
CA ILE A 6 -4.71 8.57 -2.70
C ILE A 6 -6.16 8.53 -3.12
N LEU A 7 -6.50 7.65 -4.06
CA LEU A 7 -7.84 7.58 -4.62
C LEU A 7 -8.80 6.89 -3.66
N LYS A 8 -10.10 7.13 -3.86
CA LYS A 8 -11.17 6.49 -3.10
C LYS A 8 -11.39 5.05 -3.59
N ALA A 9 -10.48 4.15 -3.19
CA ALA A 9 -10.39 2.77 -3.68
C ALA A 9 -11.24 1.72 -2.95
N GLY A 10 -12.21 2.16 -2.15
CA GLY A 10 -13.10 1.29 -1.39
C GLY A 10 -12.39 0.67 -0.19
N SER A 11 -12.39 -0.66 -0.11
CA SER A 11 -11.68 -1.39 0.94
C SER A 11 -10.20 -1.63 0.65
N GLY A 12 -9.71 -1.28 -0.55
CA GLY A 12 -8.32 -1.51 -0.95
C GLY A 12 -7.60 -0.24 -1.37
N ASP A 13 -6.57 -0.41 -2.20
CA ASP A 13 -5.65 0.67 -2.57
C ASP A 13 -5.73 1.10 -4.01
N SER A 14 -5.63 2.42 -4.23
CA SER A 14 -5.26 2.96 -5.53
C SER A 14 -4.65 4.34 -5.34
N ILE A 15 -3.45 4.53 -5.89
CA ILE A 15 -2.66 5.74 -5.69
C ILE A 15 -2.13 6.19 -7.04
N LEU A 16 -2.37 7.45 -7.38
CA LEU A 16 -1.82 8.07 -8.58
C LEU A 16 -0.68 9.00 -8.19
N ILE A 17 0.50 8.76 -8.75
CA ILE A 17 1.65 9.66 -8.66
C ILE A 17 1.83 10.36 -10.00
N ARG A 18 1.95 11.68 -9.97
CA ARG A 18 2.34 12.51 -11.11
C ARG A 18 3.66 13.18 -10.79
N TYR A 19 4.63 13.11 -11.69
CA TYR A 19 5.93 13.73 -11.48
C TYR A 19 6.54 14.23 -12.78
N LYS A 20 7.44 15.20 -12.68
CA LYS A 20 8.22 15.69 -13.82
C LYS A 20 9.50 14.88 -13.95
N SER A 21 9.75 14.34 -15.15
CA SER A 21 11.01 13.67 -15.49
C SER A 21 11.61 14.39 -16.70
N GLY A 22 12.66 15.17 -16.44
CA GLY A 22 13.20 16.14 -17.41
C GLY A 22 12.12 17.13 -17.83
N ASN A 23 11.78 17.17 -19.12
CA ASN A 23 10.74 18.05 -19.67
C ASN A 23 9.37 17.37 -19.87
N SER A 24 9.22 16.12 -19.45
CA SER A 24 7.98 15.34 -19.61
C SER A 24 7.31 15.09 -18.27
N GLU A 25 5.99 15.09 -18.26
CA GLU A 25 5.20 14.61 -17.13
C GLU A 25 4.99 13.11 -17.25
N LYS A 26 5.07 12.42 -16.12
CA LYS A 26 4.87 10.98 -16.04
C LYS A 26 3.85 10.63 -14.97
N TYR A 27 3.13 9.55 -15.23
CA TYR A 27 2.03 9.08 -14.38
C TYR A 27 2.27 7.63 -13.96
N ILE A 28 2.19 7.39 -12.66
CA ILE A 28 2.29 6.06 -12.06
C ILE A 28 1.00 5.74 -11.32
N LEU A 29 0.43 4.57 -11.59
CA LEU A 29 -0.70 4.04 -10.85
C LEU A 29 -0.22 2.88 -9.96
N ILE A 30 -0.38 3.00 -8.65
CA ILE A 30 -0.11 1.93 -7.70
C ILE A 30 -1.45 1.35 -7.27
N ASP A 31 -1.70 0.09 -7.60
CA ASP A 31 -2.97 -0.61 -7.42
C ASP A 31 -4.20 0.10 -8.03
N GLY A 32 -5.32 -0.62 -8.11
CA GLY A 32 -6.54 -0.18 -8.79
C GLY A 32 -7.80 -0.21 -7.93
N GLY A 33 -7.71 -0.59 -6.66
CA GLY A 33 -8.88 -0.81 -5.83
C GLY A 33 -9.66 -2.06 -6.25
N VAL A 34 -10.84 -2.24 -5.63
CA VAL A 34 -11.82 -3.23 -6.11
C VAL A 34 -12.29 -2.89 -7.53
N GLY A 35 -12.74 -3.87 -8.31
CA GLY A 35 -13.05 -3.68 -9.73
C GLY A 35 -14.04 -2.55 -10.07
N GLU A 36 -14.97 -2.23 -9.16
CA GLU A 36 -15.91 -1.11 -9.35
C GLU A 36 -15.24 0.28 -9.29
N ILE A 37 -14.07 0.40 -8.63
CA ILE A 37 -13.31 1.65 -8.52
C ILE A 37 -12.84 2.12 -9.89
N TYR A 38 -12.60 1.20 -10.84
CA TYR A 38 -12.26 1.60 -12.18
C TYR A 38 -13.29 2.56 -12.77
N THR A 39 -14.58 2.20 -12.72
CA THR A 39 -15.63 3.05 -13.29
C THR A 39 -15.88 4.31 -12.46
N LYS A 40 -15.75 4.22 -11.13
CA LYS A 40 -16.05 5.33 -10.19
C LYS A 40 -14.97 6.42 -10.17
N GLU A 41 -13.70 6.04 -10.30
CA GLU A 41 -12.55 6.92 -10.09
C GLU A 41 -11.56 6.85 -11.27
N ILE A 42 -10.92 5.70 -11.47
CA ILE A 42 -9.76 5.57 -12.37
C ILE A 42 -10.10 5.97 -13.80
N LYS A 43 -11.26 5.57 -14.34
CA LYS A 43 -11.70 5.88 -15.70
C LYS A 43 -11.76 7.39 -15.94
N HIS A 44 -12.22 8.17 -14.96
CA HIS A 44 -12.33 9.62 -15.07
C HIS A 44 -10.94 10.28 -15.03
N ILE A 45 -10.07 9.78 -14.16
CA ILE A 45 -8.69 10.25 -14.03
C ILE A 45 -7.90 10.01 -15.32
N ILE A 46 -7.94 8.78 -15.84
CA ILE A 46 -7.16 8.43 -17.04
C ILE A 46 -7.74 9.04 -18.33
N ALA A 47 -9.00 9.46 -18.35
CA ALA A 47 -9.60 10.07 -19.55
C ALA A 47 -8.92 11.39 -19.95
N GLY A 48 -8.31 12.09 -18.98
CA GLY A 48 -7.49 13.27 -19.22
C GLY A 48 -6.02 12.98 -19.55
N LEU A 49 -5.61 11.71 -19.58
CA LEU A 49 -4.21 11.31 -19.74
C LEU A 49 -3.99 10.64 -21.09
N ASN A 50 -2.83 10.89 -21.70
CA ASN A 50 -2.41 10.19 -22.91
C ASN A 50 -1.74 8.84 -22.61
N GLN A 51 -1.06 8.74 -21.46
CA GLN A 51 -0.29 7.56 -21.09
C GLN A 51 -0.22 7.38 -19.57
N LEU A 52 -0.18 6.12 -19.12
CA LEU A 52 0.39 5.72 -17.83
C LEU A 52 1.78 5.12 -18.07
N ASP A 53 2.80 5.70 -17.43
CA ASP A 53 4.20 5.31 -17.60
C ASP A 53 4.58 4.07 -16.81
N LEU A 54 3.91 3.84 -15.68
CA LEU A 54 4.12 2.68 -14.84
C LEU A 54 2.83 2.32 -14.10
N ILE A 55 2.53 1.04 -14.03
CA ILE A 55 1.58 0.49 -13.06
C ILE A 55 2.36 -0.41 -12.12
N ILE A 56 2.18 -0.26 -10.81
CA ILE A 56 2.72 -1.18 -9.80
C ILE A 56 1.53 -1.89 -9.15
N VAL A 57 1.48 -3.22 -9.28
CA VAL A 57 0.48 -4.04 -8.61
C VAL A 57 1.14 -4.71 -7.41
N THR A 58 0.74 -4.33 -6.20
CA THR A 58 1.42 -4.73 -4.97
C THR A 58 1.28 -6.23 -4.71
N HIS A 59 0.09 -6.78 -4.89
CA HIS A 59 -0.20 -8.21 -4.76
C HIS A 59 -1.53 -8.56 -5.46
N ILE A 60 -1.97 -9.81 -5.29
CA ILE A 60 -3.08 -10.40 -6.06
C ILE A 60 -4.47 -10.20 -5.47
N ASP A 61 -4.60 -9.57 -4.31
CA ASP A 61 -5.91 -9.42 -3.69
C ASP A 61 -6.81 -8.48 -4.50
N ARG A 62 -8.09 -8.80 -4.50
CA ARG A 62 -9.07 -8.22 -5.44
C ARG A 62 -9.29 -6.73 -5.24
N ASP A 63 -9.10 -6.26 -4.02
CA ASP A 63 -9.16 -4.87 -3.64
C ASP A 63 -7.88 -4.10 -4.02
N HIS A 64 -6.88 -4.76 -4.61
CA HIS A 64 -5.70 -4.12 -5.20
C HIS A 64 -5.69 -4.29 -6.73
N ILE A 65 -5.78 -5.51 -7.23
CA ILE A 65 -5.68 -5.81 -8.68
C ILE A 65 -6.99 -5.57 -9.45
N GLY A 66 -8.14 -5.50 -8.76
CA GLY A 66 -9.46 -5.52 -9.37
C GLY A 66 -9.69 -4.40 -10.38
N GLY A 67 -9.37 -3.17 -10.01
CA GLY A 67 -9.50 -2.02 -10.91
C GLY A 67 -8.49 -2.05 -12.06
N ILE A 68 -7.30 -2.63 -11.87
CA ILE A 68 -6.31 -2.82 -12.94
C ILE A 68 -6.82 -3.83 -13.98
N ASN A 69 -7.41 -4.94 -13.55
CA ASN A 69 -8.03 -5.90 -14.47
C ASN A 69 -9.16 -5.26 -15.29
N LYS A 70 -9.95 -4.37 -14.68
CA LYS A 70 -11.00 -3.60 -15.37
C LYS A 70 -10.45 -2.54 -16.30
N LEU A 71 -9.37 -1.85 -15.93
CA LEU A 71 -8.64 -0.92 -16.79
C LEU A 71 -8.20 -1.60 -18.08
N LEU A 72 -7.58 -2.77 -17.96
CA LEU A 72 -7.03 -3.50 -19.11
C LEU A 72 -8.09 -4.12 -20.02
N SER A 73 -9.15 -4.68 -19.43
CA SER A 73 -10.25 -5.27 -20.22
C SER A 73 -11.21 -4.25 -20.84
N SER A 74 -11.16 -2.99 -20.41
CA SER A 74 -12.02 -1.93 -20.92
C SER A 74 -11.47 -1.32 -22.21
N LYS A 75 -12.37 -0.91 -23.11
CA LYS A 75 -12.00 -0.05 -24.24
C LYS A 75 -11.76 1.37 -23.72
N ASN A 76 -10.49 1.74 -23.59
CA ASN A 76 -10.03 3.10 -23.31
C ASN A 76 -8.87 3.45 -24.25
N SER A 77 -8.57 4.74 -24.37
CA SER A 77 -7.52 5.26 -25.25
C SER A 77 -6.17 5.44 -24.57
N ILE A 78 -6.07 5.12 -23.27
CA ILE A 78 -4.85 5.36 -22.50
C ILE A 78 -3.76 4.39 -22.97
N LYS A 79 -2.57 4.92 -23.27
CA LYS A 79 -1.41 4.08 -23.55
C LYS A 79 -0.80 3.58 -22.23
N LEU A 80 -0.49 2.30 -22.13
CA LEU A 80 0.20 1.74 -20.97
C LEU A 80 1.63 1.35 -21.37
N LYS A 81 2.62 1.89 -20.65
CA LYS A 81 4.03 1.66 -21.01
C LYS A 81 4.61 0.43 -20.32
N GLU A 82 4.44 0.32 -19.00
CA GLU A 82 5.07 -0.73 -18.20
C GLU A 82 4.23 -1.10 -16.98
N VAL A 83 4.28 -2.37 -16.59
CA VAL A 83 3.67 -2.91 -15.38
C VAL A 83 4.71 -3.67 -14.56
N ILE A 84 4.81 -3.36 -13.27
CA ILE A 84 5.54 -4.15 -12.28
C ILE A 84 4.52 -5.00 -11.52
N PHE A 85 4.67 -6.33 -11.62
CA PHE A 85 3.82 -7.28 -10.92
C PHE A 85 4.53 -8.64 -10.79
N ASN A 86 4.59 -9.16 -9.56
CA ASN A 86 5.12 -10.50 -9.28
C ASN A 86 4.08 -11.59 -9.61
N SER A 87 3.88 -11.83 -10.90
CA SER A 87 2.93 -12.86 -11.36
C SER A 87 3.40 -14.29 -11.09
N ALA A 88 2.45 -15.23 -10.98
CA ALA A 88 2.73 -16.66 -10.89
C ALA A 88 3.69 -17.14 -11.99
N ASN A 89 3.46 -16.73 -13.25
CA ASN A 89 4.31 -17.13 -14.37
C ASN A 89 5.74 -16.64 -14.25
N LEU A 90 5.93 -15.44 -13.71
CA LEU A 90 7.25 -14.86 -13.51
C LEU A 90 8.02 -15.58 -12.40
N ILE A 91 7.33 -15.93 -11.32
CA ILE A 91 7.90 -16.68 -10.21
C ILE A 91 8.21 -18.13 -10.66
N LYS A 92 7.28 -18.79 -11.37
CA LYS A 92 7.41 -20.16 -11.92
C LYS A 92 8.51 -20.32 -12.96
N LYS A 93 8.75 -19.33 -13.83
CA LYS A 93 9.79 -19.41 -14.88
C LYS A 93 11.20 -19.63 -14.30
N ASN A 94 11.41 -19.29 -13.04
CA ASN A 94 12.65 -19.55 -12.35
C ASN A 94 12.68 -20.90 -11.59
N ASN A 95 11.60 -21.70 -11.56
CA ASN A 95 11.47 -22.93 -10.74
C ASN A 95 10.65 -24.13 -11.33
N SER A 96 10.44 -24.20 -12.65
CA SER A 96 9.86 -25.36 -13.40
C SER A 96 8.32 -25.60 -13.36
N ASN A 97 7.84 -26.41 -14.32
CA ASN A 97 6.52 -26.41 -15.00
C ASN A 97 5.25 -26.83 -14.20
N LEU A 98 4.13 -26.10 -14.38
CA LEU A 98 2.75 -26.57 -14.79
C LEU A 98 1.55 -25.70 -14.30
N ILE A 99 0.46 -25.79 -15.10
CA ILE A 99 -0.99 -25.49 -14.95
C ILE A 99 -1.47 -24.03 -14.85
N SER A 100 -2.59 -23.80 -15.58
CA SER A 100 -3.35 -22.57 -15.74
C SER A 100 -3.91 -22.03 -14.43
N ILE A 101 -3.81 -20.72 -14.31
CA ILE A 101 -4.16 -19.88 -13.17
C ILE A 101 -4.95 -18.71 -13.78
N SER A 102 -5.92 -18.13 -13.07
CA SER A 102 -6.84 -17.18 -13.70
C SER A 102 -6.37 -15.74 -13.60
N ASP A 103 -6.45 -15.08 -12.45
CA ASP A 103 -6.44 -13.60 -12.43
C ASP A 103 -5.04 -13.00 -12.69
N GLY A 104 -3.97 -13.55 -12.09
CA GLY A 104 -2.60 -13.06 -12.32
C GLY A 104 -1.96 -13.50 -13.64
N ILE A 105 -2.33 -14.66 -14.18
CA ILE A 105 -1.88 -15.10 -15.51
C ILE A 105 -2.66 -14.35 -16.60
N ASN A 106 -3.98 -14.18 -16.45
CA ASN A 106 -4.78 -13.39 -17.39
C ASN A 106 -4.23 -11.96 -17.51
N LEU A 107 -3.81 -11.35 -16.39
CA LEU A 107 -3.16 -10.04 -16.40
C LEU A 107 -1.92 -10.05 -17.31
N VAL A 108 -0.95 -10.93 -17.06
CA VAL A 108 0.31 -10.96 -17.83
C VAL A 108 0.09 -11.34 -19.30
N GLU A 109 -0.80 -12.29 -19.59
CA GLU A 109 -1.14 -12.65 -20.97
C GLU A 109 -1.79 -11.49 -21.72
N HIS A 110 -2.70 -10.76 -21.06
CA HIS A 110 -3.35 -9.60 -21.63
C HIS A 110 -2.34 -8.47 -21.92
N LEU A 111 -1.44 -8.19 -20.97
CA LEU A 111 -0.37 -7.21 -21.14
C LEU A 111 0.54 -7.54 -22.33
N LYS A 112 0.94 -8.81 -22.46
CA LYS A 112 1.75 -9.27 -23.61
C LYS A 112 1.03 -9.15 -24.94
N LYS A 113 -0.27 -9.49 -25.00
CA LYS A 113 -1.10 -9.33 -26.21
C LYS A 113 -1.19 -7.87 -26.66
N GLN A 114 -1.13 -6.93 -25.72
CA GLN A 114 -1.13 -5.49 -25.99
C GLN A 114 0.27 -4.89 -26.14
N ASN A 115 1.32 -5.72 -26.16
CA ASN A 115 2.72 -5.30 -26.24
C ASN A 115 3.13 -4.31 -25.12
N ILE A 116 2.53 -4.46 -23.94
CA ILE A 116 2.85 -3.68 -22.74
C ILE A 116 4.03 -4.37 -22.04
N LYS A 117 5.04 -3.58 -21.64
CA LYS A 117 6.21 -4.10 -20.93
C LYS A 117 5.81 -4.61 -19.55
N VAL A 118 6.30 -5.78 -19.16
CA VAL A 118 6.17 -6.32 -17.79
C VAL A 118 7.57 -6.65 -17.30
N ASN A 119 7.82 -6.59 -15.99
CA ASN A 119 9.12 -6.95 -15.43
C ASN A 119 9.53 -8.38 -15.79
N ASP A 120 10.76 -8.55 -16.26
CA ASP A 120 11.30 -9.84 -16.75
C ASP A 120 11.76 -10.77 -15.64
N VAL A 121 12.04 -10.23 -14.46
CA VAL A 121 12.41 -10.97 -13.24
C VAL A 121 11.54 -10.54 -12.06
N PRO A 122 11.31 -11.42 -11.07
CA PRO A 122 10.59 -11.06 -9.86
C PRO A 122 11.24 -9.86 -9.15
N VAL A 123 10.41 -8.91 -8.73
CA VAL A 123 10.81 -7.79 -7.89
C VAL A 123 10.85 -8.27 -6.44
N ILE A 124 12.02 -8.13 -5.81
CA ILE A 124 12.29 -8.52 -4.43
C ILE A 124 12.98 -7.38 -3.68
N ILE A 125 13.19 -7.54 -2.38
CA ILE A 125 14.03 -6.64 -1.55
C ILE A 125 15.32 -6.26 -2.29
N GLY A 126 15.59 -4.95 -2.38
CA GLY A 126 16.76 -4.38 -3.02
C GLY A 126 16.63 -4.15 -4.53
N SER A 127 15.55 -4.61 -5.18
CA SER A 127 15.25 -4.26 -6.58
C SER A 127 15.04 -2.75 -6.69
N LYS A 128 15.50 -2.14 -7.78
CA LYS A 128 15.38 -0.69 -8.01
C LYS A 128 14.88 -0.35 -9.40
N ARG A 129 14.15 0.75 -9.50
CA ARG A 129 13.83 1.45 -10.75
C ARG A 129 14.26 2.91 -10.61
N ILE A 130 14.97 3.43 -11.61
CA ILE A 130 15.45 4.81 -11.63
C ILE A 130 14.96 5.48 -12.92
N ASP A 131 14.44 6.70 -12.80
CA ASP A 131 13.98 7.55 -13.89
C ASP A 131 14.34 9.01 -13.58
N ASN A 132 15.54 9.43 -14.00
CA ASN A 132 16.13 10.71 -13.60
C ASN A 132 16.15 10.85 -12.07
N ASP A 133 15.50 11.90 -11.53
CA ASP A 133 15.43 12.17 -10.09
C ASP A 133 14.38 11.32 -9.34
N PHE A 134 13.66 10.45 -10.06
CA PHE A 134 12.65 9.57 -9.48
C PHE A 134 13.19 8.15 -9.30
N THR A 135 13.19 7.65 -8.07
CA THR A 135 13.66 6.30 -7.72
C THR A 135 12.58 5.53 -6.98
N VAL A 136 12.44 4.24 -7.31
CA VAL A 136 11.67 3.25 -6.54
C VAL A 136 12.64 2.18 -6.06
N GLU A 137 12.71 1.94 -4.76
CA GLU A 137 13.51 0.86 -4.17
C GLU A 137 12.62 -0.04 -3.30
N PHE A 138 12.64 -1.34 -3.59
CA PHE A 138 11.74 -2.31 -2.98
C PHE A 138 12.29 -2.85 -1.66
N LEU A 139 11.42 -2.90 -0.66
CA LEU A 139 11.66 -3.37 0.72
C LEU A 139 10.91 -4.67 1.04
N SER A 140 10.08 -5.14 0.12
CA SER A 140 9.31 -6.39 0.17
C SER A 140 8.91 -6.73 -1.28
N PRO A 141 8.73 -8.01 -1.64
CA PRO A 141 8.82 -9.22 -0.83
C PRO A 141 10.23 -9.80 -0.68
N SER A 142 10.37 -10.74 0.27
CA SER A 142 11.51 -11.65 0.30
C SER A 142 11.35 -12.74 -0.77
N ILE A 143 12.46 -13.37 -1.15
CA ILE A 143 12.42 -14.53 -2.06
C ILE A 143 11.57 -15.67 -1.46
N GLU A 144 11.66 -15.86 -0.14
CA GLU A 144 10.89 -16.89 0.56
C GLU A 144 9.39 -16.69 0.43
N SER A 145 8.89 -15.47 0.59
CA SER A 145 7.44 -15.23 0.48
C SER A 145 6.93 -15.43 -0.93
N LEU A 146 7.74 -15.14 -1.96
CA LEU A 146 7.41 -15.46 -3.35
C LEU A 146 7.37 -16.97 -3.62
N ILE A 147 8.30 -17.74 -3.06
CA ILE A 147 8.27 -19.22 -3.17
C ILE A 147 7.01 -19.78 -2.52
N GLN A 148 6.58 -19.23 -1.39
CA GLN A 148 5.36 -19.68 -0.72
C GLN A 148 4.11 -19.24 -1.48
N LEU A 149 4.11 -18.04 -2.07
CA LEU A 149 3.04 -17.59 -2.97
C LEU A 149 2.89 -18.53 -4.16
N GLU A 150 3.98 -18.92 -4.80
CA GLU A 150 3.97 -19.84 -5.94
C GLU A 150 3.34 -21.19 -5.58
N LYS A 151 3.75 -21.77 -4.44
CA LYS A 151 3.27 -23.08 -3.96
C LYS A 151 1.78 -23.09 -3.64
N ASN A 152 1.26 -21.98 -3.11
CA ASN A 152 -0.11 -21.90 -2.58
C ASN A 152 -1.05 -21.11 -3.50
N TRP A 153 -0.60 -20.67 -4.69
CA TRP A 153 -1.34 -19.78 -5.57
C TRP A 153 -2.78 -20.27 -5.86
N SER A 154 -2.91 -21.55 -6.21
CA SER A 154 -4.20 -22.15 -6.57
C SER A 154 -5.20 -22.21 -5.42
N GLU A 155 -4.72 -22.28 -4.17
CA GLU A 155 -5.56 -22.29 -2.97
C GLU A 155 -6.02 -20.87 -2.64
N ILE A 156 -5.11 -19.90 -2.70
CA ILE A 156 -5.39 -18.47 -2.49
C ILE A 156 -6.46 -17.97 -3.47
N GLU A 157 -6.38 -18.33 -4.76
CA GLU A 157 -7.40 -17.94 -5.75
C GLU A 157 -8.80 -18.53 -5.45
N LYS A 158 -8.88 -19.70 -4.81
CA LYS A 158 -10.17 -20.29 -4.40
C LYS A 158 -10.74 -19.56 -3.20
N GLU A 159 -9.90 -19.21 -2.23
CA GLU A 159 -10.31 -18.50 -1.01
C GLU A 159 -10.81 -17.08 -1.30
N GLN A 160 -10.16 -16.35 -2.23
CA GLN A 160 -10.61 -15.02 -2.67
C GLN A 160 -12.00 -15.05 -3.37
N LYS A 161 -12.44 -16.21 -3.84
CA LYS A 161 -13.79 -16.40 -4.44
C LYS A 161 -14.86 -16.71 -3.38
N SER A 162 -14.48 -17.07 -2.15
CA SER A 162 -15.41 -17.65 -1.16
C SER A 162 -15.63 -16.84 0.12
N THR A 163 -15.05 -15.64 0.28
CA THR A 163 -15.13 -14.91 1.55
C THR A 163 -16.18 -13.79 1.57
N LEU A 164 -17.29 -14.07 2.27
CA LEU A 164 -18.09 -13.09 3.02
C LEU A 164 -18.02 -13.54 4.48
N MET A 165 -17.21 -12.88 5.31
CA MET A 165 -17.26 -13.09 6.76
C MET A 165 -17.36 -11.75 7.47
N THR A 166 -18.56 -11.48 7.98
CA THR A 166 -18.83 -10.41 8.94
C THR A 166 -18.57 -10.96 10.34
N SER A 167 -17.43 -10.59 10.93
CA SER A 167 -17.26 -10.72 12.38
C SER A 167 -17.98 -9.55 13.07
N SER A 168 -18.61 -9.82 14.22
CA SER A 168 -19.14 -8.76 15.10
C SER A 168 -17.97 -8.01 15.72
N LYS A 169 -17.62 -6.86 15.14
CA LYS A 169 -16.45 -6.10 15.58
C LYS A 169 -16.82 -5.18 16.75
N LYS A 170 -16.29 -5.49 17.93
CA LYS A 170 -16.43 -4.65 19.14
C LYS A 170 -15.51 -3.43 19.01
N ILE A 171 -16.09 -2.24 19.13
CA ILE A 171 -15.33 -1.00 19.21
C ILE A 171 -14.57 -0.98 20.55
N ASP A 172 -13.27 -0.77 20.50
CA ASP A 172 -12.45 -0.57 21.69
C ASP A 172 -12.53 0.90 22.09
N ASN A 173 -13.04 1.21 23.28
CA ASN A 173 -13.21 2.59 23.77
C ASN A 173 -12.23 2.96 24.90
N ARG A 174 -11.22 2.12 25.17
CA ARG A 174 -10.17 2.40 26.17
C ARG A 174 -9.35 3.65 25.82
N ASN A 175 -8.60 4.20 26.76
CA ASN A 175 -7.67 5.30 26.47
C ASN A 175 -6.56 4.83 25.49
N LEU A 176 -6.07 5.71 24.60
CA LEU A 176 -4.98 5.36 23.69
C LEU A 176 -3.71 4.90 24.43
N ASP A 177 -3.40 5.48 25.58
CA ASP A 177 -2.24 5.05 26.40
C ASP A 177 -2.37 3.58 26.82
N GLU A 178 -3.57 3.12 27.18
CA GLU A 178 -3.84 1.72 27.52
C GLU A 178 -3.75 0.82 26.29
N ILE A 179 -4.35 1.26 25.18
CA ILE A 179 -4.38 0.51 23.93
C ILE A 179 -2.97 0.35 23.33
N ALA A 180 -2.13 1.38 23.42
CA ALA A 180 -0.77 1.35 22.90
C ALA A 180 0.12 0.33 23.61
N ASN A 181 -0.23 -0.05 24.84
CA ASN A 181 0.46 -1.08 25.62
C ASN A 181 -0.02 -2.51 25.29
N ASP A 182 -1.04 -2.68 24.47
CA ASP A 182 -1.44 -4.01 24.01
C ASP A 182 -0.28 -4.67 23.26
N LYS A 183 -0.09 -5.97 23.52
CA LYS A 183 0.91 -6.77 22.81
C LYS A 183 0.60 -6.77 21.32
N PHE A 184 1.59 -6.37 20.52
CA PHE A 184 1.53 -6.49 19.07
C PHE A 184 1.63 -7.96 18.66
N GLU A 185 0.72 -8.42 17.80
CA GLU A 185 0.71 -9.77 17.25
C GLU A 185 0.53 -9.69 15.74
N GLU A 186 1.55 -10.04 14.97
CA GLU A 186 1.43 -10.13 13.52
C GLU A 186 0.66 -11.40 13.14
N VAL A 187 -0.20 -11.32 12.12
CA VAL A 187 -0.87 -12.51 11.56
C VAL A 187 0.18 -13.45 10.96
N ASN A 188 0.14 -14.72 11.37
CA ASN A 188 1.05 -15.75 10.87
C ASN A 188 1.03 -15.80 9.33
N TYR A 189 2.22 -15.72 8.71
CA TYR A 189 2.38 -15.65 7.26
C TYR A 189 1.71 -16.84 6.53
N LYS A 190 1.62 -18.02 7.16
CA LYS A 190 0.98 -19.20 6.55
C LYS A 190 -0.50 -18.99 6.24
N ASN A 191 -1.16 -18.10 6.98
CA ASN A 191 -2.57 -17.78 6.82
C ASN A 191 -2.79 -16.49 6.01
N ASP A 192 -1.72 -15.91 5.46
CA ASP A 192 -1.76 -14.58 4.85
C ASP A 192 -0.63 -14.39 3.83
N ILE A 193 -0.49 -15.40 2.96
CA ILE A 193 0.63 -15.54 2.02
C ILE A 193 0.58 -14.44 0.95
N ALA A 194 -0.61 -14.06 0.47
CA ALA A 194 -0.79 -13.00 -0.51
C ALA A 194 -0.21 -11.67 0.01
N ASN A 195 -0.61 -11.25 1.22
CA ASN A 195 -0.10 -10.05 1.86
C ASN A 195 1.40 -10.13 2.19
N TRP A 196 1.89 -11.32 2.56
CA TRP A 196 3.33 -11.55 2.76
C TRP A 196 4.17 -11.37 1.48
N SER A 197 3.55 -11.53 0.32
CA SER A 197 4.17 -11.31 -0.99
C SER A 197 4.06 -9.86 -1.52
N SER A 198 3.39 -8.97 -0.79
CA SER A 198 3.16 -7.59 -1.22
C SER A 198 4.44 -6.84 -1.52
N LEU A 199 4.44 -6.12 -2.64
CA LEU A 199 5.45 -5.10 -2.92
C LEU A 199 5.30 -3.96 -1.91
N ALA A 200 6.34 -3.71 -1.14
CA ALA A 200 6.52 -2.48 -0.38
C ALA A 200 7.78 -1.80 -0.88
N PHE A 201 7.78 -0.48 -0.97
CA PHE A 201 8.87 0.26 -1.57
C PHE A 201 8.93 1.71 -1.09
N GLU A 202 10.14 2.26 -1.08
CA GLU A 202 10.34 3.69 -1.01
C GLU A 202 10.26 4.30 -2.41
N VAL A 203 9.65 5.48 -2.50
CA VAL A 203 9.73 6.39 -3.64
C VAL A 203 10.54 7.60 -3.19
N LYS A 204 11.61 7.89 -3.92
CA LYS A 204 12.38 9.14 -3.76
C LYS A 204 12.20 10.00 -5.00
N TYR A 205 11.88 11.27 -4.78
CA TYR A 205 11.85 12.28 -5.83
C TYR A 205 12.46 13.57 -5.29
N LYS A 206 13.66 13.92 -5.77
CA LYS A 206 14.48 14.98 -5.18
C LYS A 206 14.69 14.72 -3.68
N ASP A 207 14.33 15.68 -2.83
CA ASP A 207 14.49 15.59 -1.37
C ASP A 207 13.35 14.86 -0.66
N ILE A 208 12.33 14.41 -1.39
CA ILE A 208 11.12 13.79 -0.82
C ILE A 208 11.28 12.28 -0.82
N CYS A 209 10.95 11.66 0.31
CA CYS A 209 10.90 10.22 0.48
C CYS A 209 9.52 9.78 0.98
N ILE A 210 8.83 8.93 0.22
CA ILE A 210 7.53 8.35 0.58
C ILE A 210 7.66 6.84 0.66
N LEU A 211 7.14 6.24 1.72
CA LEU A 211 7.12 4.79 1.91
C LEU A 211 5.72 4.25 1.62
N PHE A 212 5.60 3.39 0.62
CA PHE A 212 4.36 2.68 0.27
C PHE A 212 4.48 1.23 0.73
N LEU A 213 3.69 0.85 1.74
CA LEU A 213 3.84 -0.48 2.36
C LEU A 213 2.91 -1.56 1.79
N GLY A 214 1.99 -1.21 0.86
CA GLY A 214 0.96 -2.13 0.37
C GLY A 214 0.29 -2.85 1.54
N ASP A 215 0.27 -4.17 1.48
CA ASP A 215 -0.18 -5.02 2.60
C ASP A 215 0.96 -5.86 3.19
N ALA A 216 2.21 -5.41 2.99
CA ALA A 216 3.40 -6.15 3.40
C ALA A 216 3.43 -6.39 4.92
N LYS A 217 3.92 -7.57 5.30
CA LYS A 217 4.11 -7.97 6.69
C LYS A 217 5.08 -7.03 7.39
N ASN A 218 4.73 -6.64 8.62
CA ASN A 218 5.55 -5.80 9.48
C ASN A 218 6.95 -6.39 9.69
N SER A 219 7.04 -7.71 9.94
CA SER A 219 8.31 -8.40 10.16
C SER A 219 9.27 -8.31 8.97
N VAL A 220 8.76 -8.36 7.74
CA VAL A 220 9.57 -8.21 6.51
C VAL A 220 10.15 -6.80 6.43
N ILE A 221 9.35 -5.78 6.71
CA ILE A 221 9.79 -4.38 6.68
C ILE A 221 10.79 -4.11 7.79
N VAL A 222 10.52 -4.52 9.03
CA VAL A 222 11.43 -4.38 10.17
C VAL A 222 12.79 -5.01 9.88
N ASN A 223 12.79 -6.26 9.41
CA ASN A 223 14.04 -6.96 9.09
C ASN A 223 14.81 -6.26 7.97
N THR A 224 14.11 -5.81 6.92
CA THR A 224 14.75 -5.09 5.81
C THR A 224 15.37 -3.76 6.26
N LEU A 225 14.65 -2.97 7.06
CA LEU A 225 15.18 -1.71 7.59
C LEU A 225 16.38 -1.93 8.51
N LYS A 226 16.34 -2.94 9.40
CA LYS A 226 17.48 -3.30 10.23
C LYS A 226 18.70 -3.75 9.42
N ASN A 227 18.48 -4.57 8.39
CA ASN A 227 19.55 -5.01 7.49
C ASN A 227 20.17 -3.84 6.71
N ASN A 228 19.38 -2.81 6.42
CA ASN A 228 19.85 -1.55 5.85
C ASN A 228 20.56 -0.63 6.87
N GLY A 229 20.74 -1.10 8.10
CA GLY A 229 21.49 -0.41 9.16
C GLY A 229 20.67 0.63 9.92
N TYR A 230 19.33 0.61 9.83
CA TYR A 230 18.46 1.46 10.64
C TYR A 230 18.28 0.88 12.04
N SER A 231 18.16 1.78 13.01
CA SER A 231 17.99 1.47 14.43
C SER A 231 17.29 2.65 15.12
N SER A 232 16.96 2.50 16.40
CA SER A 232 16.40 3.59 17.22
C SER A 232 17.30 4.84 17.26
N ASN A 233 18.62 4.68 17.12
CA ASN A 233 19.61 5.76 17.10
C ASN A 233 19.92 6.29 15.69
N LYS A 234 19.55 5.55 14.64
CA LYS A 234 19.76 5.91 13.25
C LYS A 234 18.49 5.57 12.48
N LYS A 235 17.49 6.42 12.60
CA LYS A 235 16.17 6.21 12.00
C LYS A 235 16.17 6.52 10.51
N PHE A 236 15.35 5.79 9.77
CA PHE A 236 15.08 6.06 8.36
C PHE A 236 14.19 7.29 8.22
N LYS A 237 14.72 8.36 7.61
CA LYS A 237 13.98 9.62 7.39
C LYS A 237 13.02 9.47 6.22
N ILE A 238 11.73 9.70 6.49
CA ILE A 238 10.64 9.55 5.53
C ILE A 238 9.68 10.71 5.75
N ASP A 239 9.22 11.33 4.67
CA ASP A 239 8.23 12.42 4.76
C ASP A 239 6.82 11.88 4.97
N TYR A 240 6.46 10.81 4.25
CA TYR A 240 5.13 10.18 4.32
C TYR A 240 5.19 8.66 4.33
N ILE A 241 4.33 8.02 5.13
CA ILE A 241 4.16 6.56 5.13
C ILE A 241 2.70 6.22 4.80
N LYS A 242 2.46 5.54 3.68
CA LYS A 242 1.22 4.80 3.44
C LYS A 242 1.29 3.48 4.19
N LEU A 243 0.50 3.40 5.27
CA LEU A 243 0.56 2.31 6.24
C LEU A 243 0.08 0.98 5.65
N SER A 244 0.72 -0.11 6.07
CA SER A 244 0.43 -1.43 5.56
C SER A 244 -1.00 -1.87 5.87
N HIS A 245 -1.66 -2.52 4.91
CA HIS A 245 -2.95 -3.19 5.09
C HIS A 245 -3.97 -2.25 5.74
N HIS A 246 -4.15 -1.08 5.11
CA HIS A 246 -5.21 -0.13 5.47
C HIS A 246 -5.11 0.44 6.89
N GLY A 247 -3.95 0.32 7.55
CA GLY A 247 -3.79 0.67 8.97
C GLY A 247 -4.24 -0.44 9.93
N SER A 248 -4.18 -1.69 9.48
CA SER A 248 -4.47 -2.88 10.30
C SER A 248 -3.62 -2.92 11.57
N LYS A 249 -4.26 -3.34 12.67
CA LYS A 249 -3.59 -3.52 13.97
C LYS A 249 -2.51 -4.60 13.96
N TYR A 250 -2.40 -5.39 12.90
CA TYR A 250 -1.42 -6.48 12.78
C TYR A 250 -0.16 -6.09 11.98
N ASN A 251 -0.06 -4.85 11.48
CA ASN A 251 0.97 -4.49 10.49
C ASN A 251 1.89 -3.32 10.89
N THR A 252 1.64 -2.67 12.03
CA THR A 252 2.46 -1.54 12.52
C THR A 252 2.89 -1.77 13.96
N SER A 253 4.09 -2.32 14.18
CA SER A 253 4.68 -2.54 15.51
C SER A 253 5.38 -1.30 16.06
N ILE A 254 5.63 -1.26 17.38
CA ILE A 254 6.49 -0.25 18.01
C ILE A 254 7.91 -0.34 17.45
N GLU A 255 8.42 -1.55 17.23
CA GLU A 255 9.75 -1.77 16.66
C GLU A 255 9.89 -1.11 15.28
N PHE A 256 8.89 -1.24 14.40
CA PHE A 256 8.88 -0.50 13.13
C PHE A 256 8.90 1.01 13.34
N LEU A 257 8.08 1.53 14.26
CA LEU A 257 8.00 2.97 14.56
C LEU A 257 9.29 3.52 15.20
N GLU A 258 10.10 2.68 15.82
CA GLU A 258 11.42 3.05 16.34
C GLU A 258 12.49 3.10 15.23
N LEU A 259 12.29 2.42 14.10
CA LEU A 259 13.21 2.40 12.96
C LEU A 259 12.99 3.58 12.00
N VAL A 260 11.85 4.27 12.06
CA VAL A 260 11.49 5.35 11.13
C VAL A 260 11.37 6.70 11.83
N ASN A 261 11.73 7.76 11.12
CA ASN A 261 11.46 9.14 11.50
C ASN A 261 10.48 9.73 10.47
N CYS A 262 9.21 9.81 10.86
CA CYS A 262 8.12 10.29 10.03
C CYS A 262 7.03 10.87 10.94
N ASN A 263 6.39 11.95 10.48
CA ASN A 263 5.25 12.56 11.15
C ASN A 263 3.99 12.62 10.29
N HIS A 264 3.98 12.05 9.08
CA HIS A 264 2.80 11.96 8.21
C HIS A 264 2.44 10.51 7.88
N PHE A 265 1.28 10.06 8.36
CA PHE A 265 0.80 8.68 8.18
C PHE A 265 -0.49 8.66 7.39
N ILE A 266 -0.55 7.80 6.37
CA ILE A 266 -1.62 7.76 5.39
C ILE A 266 -2.38 6.44 5.51
N PHE A 267 -3.69 6.55 5.63
CA PHE A 267 -4.65 5.45 5.60
C PHE A 267 -5.42 5.48 4.28
N SER A 268 -5.32 4.41 3.51
CA SER A 268 -6.05 4.22 2.25
C SER A 268 -7.16 3.21 2.49
N THR A 269 -8.33 3.67 2.94
CA THR A 269 -9.47 2.79 3.27
C THR A 269 -10.72 3.59 3.54
N ASN A 270 -11.88 3.02 3.24
CA ASN A 270 -13.18 3.64 3.47
C ASN A 270 -13.86 3.22 4.78
N GLY A 271 -13.12 2.68 5.75
CA GLY A 271 -13.71 2.19 7.01
C GLY A 271 -14.14 0.72 7.01
N THR A 272 -14.04 0.01 5.88
CA THR A 272 -14.35 -1.41 5.83
C THR A 272 -13.47 -2.15 6.84
N ASP A 273 -14.06 -3.15 7.49
CA ASP A 273 -13.39 -3.95 8.50
C ASP A 273 -12.90 -3.21 9.76
N GLN A 274 -13.42 -2.01 10.02
CA GLN A 274 -12.94 -1.10 11.06
C GLN A 274 -11.51 -0.58 10.82
N ASN A 275 -11.01 -0.67 9.59
CA ASN A 275 -9.74 -0.03 9.23
C ASN A 275 -9.92 1.49 9.02
N PRO A 276 -8.97 2.33 9.45
CA PRO A 276 -7.80 1.94 10.22
C PRO A 276 -8.16 1.61 11.67
N HIS A 277 -7.44 0.65 12.24
CA HIS A 277 -7.68 0.23 13.62
C HIS A 277 -7.12 1.26 14.61
N ILE A 278 -7.88 1.56 15.67
CA ILE A 278 -7.45 2.48 16.72
C ILE A 278 -6.16 2.03 17.41
N GLN A 279 -5.89 0.72 17.47
CA GLN A 279 -4.63 0.16 17.99
C GLN A 279 -3.40 0.65 17.20
N THR A 280 -3.52 0.79 15.89
CA THR A 280 -2.45 1.32 15.03
C THR A 280 -2.21 2.79 15.34
N ILE A 281 -3.28 3.57 15.42
CA ILE A 281 -3.21 5.01 15.76
C ILE A 281 -2.61 5.19 17.16
N ALA A 282 -3.06 4.43 18.16
CA ALA A 282 -2.55 4.47 19.52
C ALA A 282 -1.04 4.18 19.56
N ARG A 283 -0.55 3.15 18.85
CA ARG A 283 0.88 2.85 18.77
C ARG A 283 1.69 3.97 18.12
N ILE A 284 1.16 4.63 17.07
CA ILE A 284 1.81 5.79 16.45
C ILE A 284 1.91 6.95 17.45
N LEU A 285 0.80 7.29 18.10
CA LEU A 285 0.70 8.50 18.92
C LEU A 285 1.39 8.37 20.28
N CYS A 286 1.32 7.19 20.90
CA CYS A 286 1.88 6.90 22.22
C CYS A 286 3.27 6.24 22.15
N ASN A 287 3.90 6.15 20.96
CA ASN A 287 5.25 5.62 20.82
C ASN A 287 6.24 6.44 21.66
N LYS A 288 6.91 5.82 22.65
CA LYS A 288 7.90 6.49 23.49
C LYS A 288 9.11 7.05 22.71
N GLY A 289 9.36 6.50 21.51
CA GLY A 289 10.46 6.94 20.66
C GLY A 289 10.16 8.16 19.78
N ARG A 290 8.97 8.77 19.84
CA ARG A 290 8.64 9.97 19.06
C ARG A 290 9.05 11.26 19.76
N ASP A 291 9.23 12.33 18.99
CA ASP A 291 9.22 13.69 19.55
C ASP A 291 7.77 14.13 19.80
N VAL A 292 7.45 14.46 21.05
CA VAL A 292 6.11 14.91 21.45
C VAL A 292 5.82 16.35 21.01
N ASN A 293 6.86 17.15 20.73
CA ASN A 293 6.71 18.51 20.21
C ASN A 293 6.45 18.53 18.70
N GLN A 294 6.86 17.48 18.00
CA GLN A 294 6.54 17.31 16.58
C GLN A 294 5.09 16.85 16.43
N LYS A 295 4.29 17.65 15.72
CA LYS A 295 2.90 17.30 15.39
C LYS A 295 2.86 16.12 14.42
N ILE A 296 1.99 15.14 14.72
CA ILE A 296 1.68 14.01 13.83
C ILE A 296 0.45 14.33 12.97
N TYR A 297 0.51 14.00 11.69
CA TYR A 297 -0.60 14.13 10.77
C TYR A 297 -1.09 12.74 10.34
N LEU A 298 -2.39 12.51 10.53
CA LEU A 298 -3.08 11.27 10.17
C LEU A 298 -4.01 11.57 8.99
N TYR A 299 -3.66 11.08 7.80
CA TYR A 299 -4.39 11.33 6.56
C TYR A 299 -5.37 10.20 6.25
N PHE A 300 -6.61 10.57 6.00
CA PHE A 300 -7.71 9.69 5.65
C PHE A 300 -8.25 10.08 4.27
N ASN A 301 -8.25 9.15 3.31
CA ASN A 301 -8.66 9.41 1.92
C ASN A 301 -10.18 9.51 1.71
N TYR A 302 -10.97 9.44 2.78
CA TYR A 302 -12.42 9.64 2.76
C TYR A 302 -12.86 10.72 3.76
N PRO A 303 -14.09 11.27 3.60
CA PRO A 303 -14.71 12.13 4.60
C PRO A 303 -14.87 11.41 5.94
N ARG A 304 -14.84 12.16 7.04
CA ARG A 304 -14.98 11.63 8.41
C ARG A 304 -16.28 10.83 8.58
N GLU A 305 -17.37 11.29 7.98
CA GLU A 305 -18.70 10.68 8.03
C GLU A 305 -18.70 9.25 7.45
N GLN A 306 -17.84 8.99 6.46
CA GLN A 306 -17.70 7.66 5.86
C GLN A 306 -17.19 6.63 6.88
N TYR A 307 -16.23 7.00 7.72
CA TYR A 307 -15.68 6.14 8.77
C TYR A 307 -16.66 5.98 9.93
N GLU A 308 -17.30 7.08 10.35
CA GLU A 308 -18.30 7.08 11.42
C GLU A 308 -19.51 6.20 11.07
N SER A 309 -19.99 6.26 9.82
CA SER A 309 -21.08 5.39 9.33
C SER A 309 -20.76 3.90 9.44
N LYS A 310 -19.47 3.54 9.39
CA LYS A 310 -18.96 2.16 9.54
C LYS A 310 -18.49 1.83 10.95
N LYS A 311 -18.74 2.73 11.92
CA LYS A 311 -18.38 2.56 13.33
C LYS A 311 -16.86 2.36 13.53
N VAL A 312 -16.06 2.99 12.68
CA VAL A 312 -14.61 3.09 12.90
C VAL A 312 -14.39 4.04 14.08
N ARG A 313 -13.56 3.63 15.05
CA ARG A 313 -13.17 4.55 16.13
C ARG A 313 -12.12 5.53 15.61
N LEU A 314 -12.52 6.78 15.45
CA LEU A 314 -11.65 7.92 15.17
C LEU A 314 -11.30 8.67 16.45
N LEU A 315 -10.30 9.54 16.36
CA LEU A 315 -9.94 10.45 17.44
C LEU A 315 -11.00 11.53 17.64
N THR A 316 -11.25 11.85 18.91
CA THR A 316 -11.91 13.08 19.35
C THR A 316 -10.95 14.27 19.23
N LYS A 317 -11.49 15.50 19.29
CA LYS A 317 -10.65 16.71 19.28
C LYS A 317 -9.78 16.84 20.53
N GLU A 318 -10.28 16.41 21.69
CA GLU A 318 -9.50 16.33 22.91
C GLU A 318 -8.32 15.35 22.79
N GLU A 319 -8.53 14.19 22.15
CA GLU A 319 -7.43 13.25 21.85
C GLU A 319 -6.43 13.86 20.84
N GLU A 320 -6.89 14.52 19.78
CA GLU A 320 -6.01 15.21 18.82
C GLU A 320 -5.10 16.24 19.53
N GLU A 321 -5.68 17.05 20.42
CA GLU A 321 -4.93 18.03 21.23
C GLU A 321 -3.98 17.36 22.21
N LYS A 322 -4.45 16.35 22.97
CA LYS A 322 -3.64 15.64 23.98
C LYS A 322 -2.38 15.01 23.37
N TYR A 323 -2.48 14.42 22.19
CA TYR A 323 -1.39 13.67 21.55
C TYR A 323 -0.61 14.47 20.49
N ASN A 324 -0.84 15.79 20.43
CA ASN A 324 -0.26 16.71 19.45
C ASN A 324 -0.34 16.11 18.04
N CYS A 325 -1.56 15.84 17.58
CA CYS A 325 -1.80 15.31 16.24
C CYS A 325 -3.00 15.97 15.57
N GLU A 326 -3.11 15.76 14.26
CA GLU A 326 -4.18 16.31 13.44
C GLU A 326 -4.70 15.25 12.48
N CYS A 327 -6.01 15.00 12.51
CA CYS A 327 -6.66 14.13 11.54
C CYS A 327 -7.10 14.96 10.31
N VAL A 328 -6.57 14.60 9.15
CA VAL A 328 -6.84 15.26 7.87
C VAL A 328 -7.70 14.32 7.02
N PHE A 329 -8.92 14.75 6.69
CA PHE A 329 -9.89 13.95 5.93
C PHE A 329 -10.11 14.51 4.53
N ASP A 330 -10.36 13.62 3.58
CA ASP A 330 -10.80 13.92 2.20
C ASP A 330 -9.95 14.98 1.47
N LYS A 331 -8.63 14.90 1.62
CA LYS A 331 -7.69 15.79 0.94
C LYS A 331 -6.66 14.98 0.17
N ASN A 332 -6.35 15.47 -1.03
CA ASN A 332 -5.13 15.08 -1.73
C ASN A 332 -3.93 15.42 -0.84
N ILE A 333 -2.98 14.50 -0.78
CA ILE A 333 -1.95 14.53 0.27
C ILE A 333 -0.84 15.50 -0.09
N PHE A 334 -0.50 15.58 -1.37
CA PHE A 334 0.72 16.24 -1.78
C PHE A 334 0.63 16.84 -3.17
N GLU A 335 0.94 18.13 -3.26
CA GLU A 335 1.24 18.84 -4.51
C GLU A 335 2.41 19.79 -4.23
N LEU A 336 3.57 19.49 -4.80
CA LEU A 336 4.64 20.47 -4.93
C LEU A 336 4.58 21.08 -6.32
N GLU A 337 4.16 22.32 -6.38
CA GLU A 337 4.37 23.18 -7.52
C GLU A 337 5.81 23.71 -7.45
N GLU A 338 6.55 23.58 -8.55
CA GLU A 338 7.79 24.33 -8.77
C GLU A 338 7.53 25.35 -9.87
#